data_AF-H3SAH8-F1
#
_entry.id   AF-H3SAH8-F1
#
_cell.length_a   1.000
_cell.length_b   1.000
_cell.length_c   1.000
_cell.angle_alpha   90.00
_cell.angle_beta   90.00
_cell.angle_gamma   90.00
#
_symmetry.space_group_name_H-M   'P 1'
#
loop_
_entity.id
_entity.type
_entity.pdbx_description
1 polymer ?
#
loop_
_entity_poly.entity_id
_entity_poly.type
_entity_poly.pdbx_seq_one_letter_code
_entity_poly.pdbx_strand_id
1 'polypeptide(L)'
;MAAIALHGGATAPVVKDGHVTYTIQTYEEPWCAHRDPDTGECDDPRGDKWHTTGSGSTGALITGRGIAASSRFYVNGVSAAVVGDRVNEAWQASPPVPSDTARTRYINISPGTSGSGQGTITGGNAKRVYLNGKLIAVQGSSVTTCLGNGTTISEGNSLINM
;
A
#
# COMPACT_ATOMS: atom_id res chain seq x y z
N MET A 1 25.57 -14.91 -6.10
CA MET A 1 25.81 -15.18 -4.65
C MET A 1 24.59 -14.74 -3.89
N ALA A 2 24.07 -15.56 -2.97
CA ALA A 2 22.89 -15.21 -2.20
C ALA A 2 23.32 -14.47 -0.92
N ALA A 3 22.92 -13.21 -0.77
CA ALA A 3 23.23 -12.41 0.41
C ALA A 3 22.19 -12.68 1.51
N ILE A 4 22.61 -12.96 2.74
CA ILE A 4 21.71 -13.30 3.86
C ILE A 4 20.85 -12.11 4.23
N ALA A 5 19.54 -12.29 4.30
CA ALA A 5 18.64 -11.25 4.81
C ALA A 5 18.82 -11.12 6.33
N LEU A 6 18.95 -9.89 6.81
CA LEU A 6 19.19 -9.61 8.23
C LEU A 6 18.03 -8.86 8.86
N HIS A 7 17.97 -8.90 10.20
CA HIS A 7 17.10 -8.06 11.00
C HIS A 7 17.23 -6.60 10.57
N GLY A 8 16.10 -5.90 10.44
CA GLY A 8 16.10 -4.51 9.99
C GLY A 8 16.05 -4.31 8.47
N GLY A 9 16.28 -5.35 7.67
CA GLY A 9 16.32 -5.24 6.20
C GLY A 9 14.98 -4.86 5.55
N ALA A 10 15.03 -4.61 4.24
CA ALA A 10 13.90 -4.14 3.45
C ALA A 10 13.42 -5.13 2.36
N THR A 11 12.21 -4.87 1.84
CA THR A 11 11.66 -5.53 0.65
C THR A 11 11.66 -4.60 -0.54
N ALA A 12 11.55 -5.17 -1.74
CA ALA A 12 11.24 -4.39 -2.94
C ALA A 12 9.83 -3.79 -2.80
N PRO A 13 9.62 -2.53 -3.23
CA PRO A 13 8.28 -1.94 -3.26
C PRO A 13 7.39 -2.69 -4.26
N VAL A 14 6.10 -2.83 -3.93
CA VAL A 14 5.11 -3.46 -4.82
C VAL A 14 3.78 -2.73 -4.70
N VAL A 15 3.03 -2.65 -5.80
CA VAL A 15 1.68 -2.05 -5.81
C VAL A 15 0.61 -3.14 -5.72
N LYS A 16 -0.39 -2.94 -4.86
CA LYS A 16 -1.66 -3.66 -4.92
C LYS A 16 -2.69 -2.80 -5.63
N ASP A 17 -3.05 -3.18 -6.84
CA ASP A 17 -4.04 -2.47 -7.64
C ASP A 17 -5.44 -2.50 -6.99
N GLY A 18 -6.18 -1.41 -7.16
CA GLY A 18 -7.58 -1.30 -6.71
C GLY A 18 -7.78 -1.38 -5.20
N HIS A 19 -6.73 -1.19 -4.39
CA HIS A 19 -6.85 -1.28 -2.93
C HIS A 19 -7.67 -0.15 -2.32
N VAL A 20 -7.50 1.07 -2.84
CA VAL A 20 -8.19 2.27 -2.34
C VAL A 20 -9.31 2.61 -3.29
N THR A 21 -10.52 2.75 -2.78
CA THR A 21 -11.73 3.11 -3.55
C THR A 21 -12.30 4.41 -3.02
N TYR A 22 -13.02 5.14 -3.87
CA TYR A 22 -13.65 6.41 -3.53
C TYR A 22 -14.85 6.71 -4.42
N THR A 23 -15.75 7.56 -3.94
CA THR A 23 -16.90 8.09 -4.68
C THR A 23 -16.57 9.46 -5.25
N ILE A 24 -16.96 9.71 -6.50
CA ILE A 24 -16.78 11.00 -7.17
C ILE A 24 -18.10 11.75 -7.12
N GLN A 25 -18.06 12.99 -6.63
CA GLN A 25 -19.20 13.90 -6.69
C GLN A 25 -18.86 15.13 -7.51
N THR A 26 -19.84 15.65 -8.23
CA THR A 26 -19.74 16.90 -8.97
C THR A 26 -20.74 17.90 -8.40
N TYR A 27 -20.35 19.17 -8.33
CA TYR A 27 -21.23 20.24 -7.88
C TYR A 27 -22.07 20.74 -9.06
N GLU A 28 -23.38 20.76 -8.87
CA GLU A 28 -24.33 21.37 -9.78
C GLU A 28 -24.44 22.87 -9.44
N GLU A 29 -24.00 23.75 -10.34
CA GLU A 29 -24.08 25.20 -10.12
C GLU A 29 -25.53 25.66 -9.96
N PRO A 30 -25.79 26.69 -9.14
CA PRO A 30 -27.13 27.24 -9.00
C PRO A 30 -27.64 27.77 -10.33
N TRP A 31 -28.88 27.43 -10.66
CA TRP A 31 -29.58 27.95 -11.83
C TRP A 31 -31.05 28.17 -11.50
N CYS A 32 -31.75 28.92 -12.34
CA CYS A 32 -33.12 29.30 -12.10
C CYS A 32 -34.02 28.64 -13.15
N ALA A 33 -34.92 27.74 -12.73
CA ALA A 33 -35.78 27.01 -13.65
C ALA A 33 -36.97 27.84 -14.14
N HIS A 34 -37.43 28.75 -13.31
CA HIS A 34 -38.49 29.70 -13.62
C HIS A 34 -38.12 31.06 -13.01
N ARG A 35 -38.45 32.13 -13.73
CA ARG A 35 -38.32 33.51 -13.24
C ARG A 35 -39.68 34.17 -13.33
N ASP A 36 -40.02 34.92 -12.29
CA ASP A 36 -41.22 35.74 -12.26
C ASP A 36 -41.19 36.74 -13.44
N PRO A 37 -42.23 36.76 -14.31
CA PRO A 37 -42.25 37.61 -15.50
C PRO A 37 -42.40 39.10 -15.19
N ASP A 38 -42.93 39.46 -14.01
CA ASP A 38 -43.19 40.83 -13.60
C ASP A 38 -42.01 41.43 -12.82
N THR A 39 -41.32 40.63 -11.99
CA THR A 39 -40.21 41.09 -11.14
C THR A 39 -38.83 40.68 -11.64
N GLY A 40 -38.73 39.65 -12.48
CA GLY A 40 -37.46 39.05 -12.92
C GLY A 40 -36.72 38.23 -11.86
N GLU A 41 -37.31 38.10 -10.66
CA GLU A 41 -36.75 37.32 -9.55
C GLU A 41 -36.83 35.81 -9.83
N CYS A 42 -35.94 35.06 -9.18
CA CYS A 42 -35.95 33.60 -9.27
C CYS A 42 -36.91 33.00 -8.25
N ASP A 43 -37.98 32.37 -8.72
CA ASP A 43 -39.01 31.72 -7.88
C ASP A 43 -38.93 30.18 -7.90
N ASP A 44 -38.17 29.58 -8.83
CA ASP A 44 -37.79 28.15 -8.81
C ASP A 44 -36.26 27.97 -8.92
N PRO A 45 -35.48 28.26 -7.85
CA PRO A 45 -34.04 28.02 -7.83
C PRO A 45 -33.72 26.52 -7.76
N ARG A 46 -32.78 26.07 -8.59
CA ARG A 46 -32.29 24.70 -8.72
C ARG A 46 -30.75 24.67 -8.61
N GLY A 47 -30.20 23.47 -8.57
CA GLY A 47 -28.76 23.26 -8.39
C GLY A 47 -28.33 23.45 -6.94
N ASP A 48 -27.16 24.08 -6.76
CA ASP A 48 -26.49 24.34 -5.48
C ASP A 48 -26.30 23.10 -4.60
N LYS A 49 -25.95 21.99 -5.24
CA LYS A 49 -25.79 20.71 -4.52
C LYS A 49 -24.74 19.81 -5.16
N TRP A 50 -24.14 19.00 -4.30
CA TRP A 50 -23.29 17.91 -4.73
C TRP A 50 -24.13 16.69 -5.09
N HIS A 51 -23.83 16.07 -6.21
CA HIS A 51 -24.44 14.79 -6.59
C HIS A 51 -23.34 13.79 -6.98
N THR A 52 -23.59 12.51 -6.68
CA THR A 52 -22.68 11.44 -7.05
C THR A 52 -22.71 11.21 -8.55
N THR A 53 -21.56 11.33 -9.19
CA THR A 53 -21.38 11.16 -10.63
C THR A 53 -20.60 9.90 -10.99
N GLY A 54 -19.92 9.29 -10.02
CA GLY A 54 -19.25 8.01 -10.24
C GLY A 54 -18.47 7.50 -9.05
N SER A 55 -17.59 6.55 -9.33
CA SER A 55 -16.64 5.96 -8.38
C SER A 55 -15.29 5.77 -9.06
N GLY A 56 -14.22 5.72 -8.26
CA GLY A 56 -12.88 5.44 -8.74
C GLY A 56 -12.10 4.56 -7.76
N SER A 57 -10.93 4.12 -8.21
CA SER A 57 -10.00 3.36 -7.39
C SER A 57 -8.55 3.69 -7.73
N THR A 58 -7.65 3.47 -6.79
CA THR A 58 -6.21 3.54 -6.99
C THR A 58 -5.50 2.40 -6.26
N GLY A 59 -4.25 2.15 -6.63
CA GLY A 59 -3.42 1.13 -5.99
C GLY A 59 -2.91 1.55 -4.62
N ALA A 60 -2.28 0.63 -3.92
CA ALA A 60 -1.50 0.88 -2.71
C ALA A 60 -0.05 0.45 -2.92
N LEU A 61 0.88 1.41 -2.89
CA LEU A 61 2.31 1.14 -2.89
C LEU A 61 2.70 0.65 -1.50
N ILE A 62 3.11 -0.61 -1.42
CA ILE A 62 3.53 -1.28 -0.19
C ILE A 62 5.06 -1.24 -0.13
N THR A 63 5.57 -0.83 1.03
CA THR A 63 7.00 -0.83 1.33
C THR A 63 7.24 -1.57 2.64
N GLY A 64 8.16 -2.53 2.61
CA GLY A 64 8.58 -3.29 3.78
C GLY A 64 9.94 -2.83 4.27
N ARG A 65 10.03 -2.48 5.55
CA ARG A 65 11.28 -2.18 6.26
C ARG A 65 11.21 -2.74 7.66
N GLY A 66 12.34 -3.25 8.16
CA GLY A 66 12.37 -3.80 9.50
C GLY A 66 11.91 -5.25 9.52
N ILE A 67 12.62 -6.12 8.79
CA ILE A 67 12.50 -7.57 8.98
C ILE A 67 12.73 -7.89 10.47
N ALA A 68 11.72 -8.48 11.11
CA ALA A 68 11.76 -8.90 12.51
C ALA A 68 12.36 -10.31 12.61
N ALA A 69 13.66 -10.40 12.35
CA ALA A 69 14.36 -11.68 12.36
C ALA A 69 14.29 -12.35 13.75
N SER A 70 13.91 -13.63 13.80
CA SER A 70 13.71 -14.37 15.06
C SER A 70 14.85 -15.33 15.41
N SER A 71 15.87 -15.42 14.56
CA SER A 71 16.91 -16.43 14.70
C SER A 71 18.01 -16.05 15.72
N ARG A 72 18.73 -17.06 16.22
CA ARG A 72 19.93 -16.88 17.05
C ARG A 72 21.25 -17.02 16.25
N PHE A 73 21.17 -16.96 14.92
CA PHE A 73 22.34 -16.91 14.07
C PHE A 73 22.63 -15.46 13.72
N TYR A 74 23.83 -14.98 14.04
CA TYR A 74 24.20 -13.58 13.90
C TYR A 74 25.29 -13.42 12.85
N VAL A 75 25.08 -12.48 11.93
CA VAL A 75 26.08 -12.03 10.97
C VAL A 75 26.47 -10.63 11.37
N ASN A 76 27.74 -10.47 11.79
CA ASN A 76 28.26 -9.21 12.31
C ASN A 76 27.38 -8.60 13.43
N GLY A 77 26.93 -9.45 14.36
CA GLY A 77 26.07 -9.05 15.49
C GLY A 77 24.59 -8.85 15.17
N VAL A 78 24.16 -8.99 13.91
CA VAL A 78 22.75 -8.82 13.50
C VAL A 78 22.13 -10.18 13.17
N SER A 79 20.94 -10.45 13.71
CA SER A 79 20.25 -11.74 13.50
C SER A 79 19.89 -11.95 12.03
N ALA A 80 20.11 -13.17 11.54
CA ALA A 80 19.69 -13.60 10.21
C ALA A 80 18.19 -13.93 10.19
N ALA A 81 17.51 -13.53 9.13
CA ALA A 81 16.11 -13.82 8.93
C ALA A 81 15.89 -15.25 8.41
N VAL A 82 14.76 -15.83 8.78
CA VAL A 82 14.31 -17.15 8.32
C VAL A 82 12.89 -17.09 7.79
N VAL A 83 12.50 -18.12 7.02
CA VAL A 83 11.11 -18.27 6.57
C VAL A 83 10.15 -18.27 7.76
N GLY A 84 9.06 -17.52 7.62
CA GLY A 84 8.06 -17.28 8.65
C GLY A 84 8.33 -16.04 9.51
N ASP A 85 9.50 -15.41 9.40
CA ASP A 85 9.72 -14.11 10.04
C ASP A 85 8.84 -13.03 9.39
N ARG A 86 8.51 -12.00 10.17
CA ARG A 86 7.63 -10.90 9.77
C ARG A 86 8.42 -9.74 9.21
N VAL A 87 7.80 -8.99 8.30
CA VAL A 87 8.31 -7.72 7.79
C VAL A 87 7.31 -6.64 8.17
N ASN A 88 7.75 -5.60 8.87
CA ASN A 88 6.87 -4.45 9.10
C ASN A 88 6.69 -3.69 7.79
N GLU A 89 5.45 -3.37 7.47
CA GLU A 89 5.08 -2.75 6.21
C GLU A 89 4.22 -1.52 6.42
N ALA A 90 4.41 -0.55 5.54
CA ALA A 90 3.53 0.59 5.37
C ALA A 90 3.09 0.65 3.91
N TRP A 91 1.88 1.15 3.68
CA TRP A 91 1.37 1.41 2.34
C TRP A 91 0.78 2.80 2.22
N GLN A 92 0.82 3.33 1.00
CA GLN A 92 0.21 4.61 0.64
C GLN A 92 -0.49 4.47 -0.71
N ALA A 93 -1.62 5.17 -0.88
CA ALA A 93 -2.32 5.26 -2.15
C ALA A 93 -1.36 5.70 -3.27
N SER A 94 -1.25 4.91 -4.33
CA SER A 94 -0.35 5.17 -5.45
C SER A 94 -0.98 4.71 -6.77
N PRO A 95 -1.29 5.65 -7.69
CA PRO A 95 -1.26 7.11 -7.51
C PRO A 95 -2.09 7.61 -6.31
N PRO A 96 -1.83 8.80 -5.76
CA PRO A 96 -2.66 9.35 -4.69
C PRO A 96 -4.12 9.52 -5.17
N VAL A 97 -5.07 9.45 -4.23
CA VAL A 97 -6.46 9.86 -4.53
C VAL A 97 -6.42 11.33 -5.00
N PRO A 98 -7.12 11.69 -6.09
CA PRO A 98 -7.10 13.06 -6.57
C PRO A 98 -7.61 14.06 -5.52
N SER A 99 -7.13 15.30 -5.59
CA SER A 99 -7.57 16.37 -4.71
C SER A 99 -8.92 16.94 -5.15
N ASP A 100 -9.70 17.38 -4.16
CA ASP A 100 -10.94 18.11 -4.39
C ASP A 100 -10.69 19.43 -5.14
N THR A 101 -11.71 19.86 -5.89
CA THR A 101 -11.79 21.14 -6.60
C THR A 101 -13.12 21.81 -6.29
N ALA A 102 -13.32 23.04 -6.78
CA ALA A 102 -14.59 23.74 -6.62
C ALA A 102 -15.80 23.00 -7.22
N ARG A 103 -15.56 22.12 -8.22
CA ARG A 103 -16.64 21.42 -8.95
C ARG A 103 -16.62 19.90 -8.81
N THR A 104 -15.57 19.31 -8.25
CA THR A 104 -15.43 17.86 -8.10
C THR A 104 -14.84 17.55 -6.73
N ARG A 105 -15.42 16.59 -6.01
CA ARG A 105 -14.86 16.09 -4.75
C ARG A 105 -14.84 14.57 -4.69
N TYR A 106 -13.89 14.03 -3.93
CA TYR A 106 -13.62 12.60 -3.78
C TYR A 106 -13.88 12.19 -2.33
N ILE A 107 -14.98 11.49 -2.10
CA ILE A 107 -15.47 11.15 -0.75
C ILE A 107 -15.51 9.64 -0.54
N ASN A 108 -15.83 9.23 0.69
CA ASN A 108 -15.96 7.82 1.07
C ASN A 108 -14.70 7.00 0.71
N ILE A 109 -13.52 7.59 0.94
CA ILE A 109 -12.24 6.94 0.67
C ILE A 109 -12.09 5.75 1.61
N SER A 110 -11.93 4.55 1.05
CA SER A 110 -11.84 3.30 1.80
C SER A 110 -10.74 2.39 1.24
N PRO A 111 -9.91 1.74 2.09
CA PRO A 111 -9.92 1.78 3.55
C PRO A 111 -9.27 3.05 4.15
N GLY A 112 -8.72 3.92 3.31
CA GLY A 112 -7.98 5.13 3.68
C GLY A 112 -6.97 5.47 2.58
N THR A 113 -6.13 6.47 2.79
CA THR A 113 -5.05 6.84 1.85
C THR A 113 -3.68 6.28 2.23
N SER A 114 -3.57 5.70 3.43
CA SER A 114 -2.38 5.02 3.92
C SER A 114 -2.74 4.01 5.01
N GLY A 115 -1.81 3.13 5.33
CA GLY A 115 -1.95 2.17 6.41
C GLY A 115 -0.66 1.40 6.66
N SER A 116 -0.72 0.46 7.60
CA SER A 116 0.41 -0.38 7.98
C SER A 116 -0.04 -1.82 8.25
N GLY A 117 0.92 -2.74 8.25
CA GLY A 117 0.67 -4.14 8.52
C GLY A 117 1.96 -4.94 8.60
N GLN A 118 1.83 -6.27 8.53
CA GLN A 118 2.97 -7.18 8.52
C GLN A 118 2.91 -8.12 7.33
N GLY A 119 3.97 -8.12 6.53
CA GLY A 119 4.26 -9.19 5.59
C GLY A 119 4.90 -10.39 6.28
N THR A 120 5.00 -11.50 5.56
CA THR A 120 5.65 -12.74 6.03
C THR A 120 6.61 -13.24 4.97
N ILE A 121 7.83 -13.60 5.38
CA ILE A 121 8.80 -14.26 4.50
C ILE A 121 8.31 -15.68 4.20
N THR A 122 8.06 -15.97 2.92
CA THR A 122 7.51 -17.25 2.45
C THR A 122 8.53 -18.07 1.65
N GLY A 123 9.56 -17.43 1.10
CA GLY A 123 10.65 -18.09 0.39
C GLY A 123 11.98 -17.99 1.15
N GLY A 124 12.87 -18.95 0.92
CA GLY A 124 14.22 -18.95 1.50
C GLY A 124 15.29 -19.12 0.44
N ASN A 125 16.50 -19.49 0.86
CA ASN A 125 17.59 -19.81 -0.05
C ASN A 125 17.32 -21.08 -0.88
N ALA A 126 17.77 -21.08 -2.15
CA ALA A 126 17.57 -22.18 -3.08
C ALA A 126 18.38 -23.45 -2.74
N LYS A 127 19.45 -23.31 -1.97
CA LYS A 127 20.34 -24.41 -1.57
C LYS A 127 19.82 -25.23 -0.39
N ARG A 128 18.64 -24.90 0.13
CA ARG A 128 17.98 -25.60 1.23
C ARG A 128 18.85 -25.64 2.50
N VAL A 129 19.47 -24.52 2.83
CA VAL A 129 20.16 -24.33 4.11
C VAL A 129 19.13 -23.93 5.16
N TYR A 130 19.08 -24.70 6.25
CA TYR A 130 18.12 -24.51 7.32
C TYR A 130 18.79 -24.06 8.61
N LEU A 131 18.07 -23.23 9.37
CA LEU A 131 18.38 -22.84 10.73
C LEU A 131 17.18 -23.21 11.60
N ASN A 132 17.39 -24.12 12.56
CA ASN A 132 16.33 -24.64 13.43
C ASN A 132 15.08 -25.13 12.65
N GLY A 133 15.31 -25.84 11.54
CA GLY A 133 14.24 -26.40 10.70
C GLY A 133 13.56 -25.41 9.75
N LYS A 134 13.96 -24.14 9.73
CA LYS A 134 13.44 -23.11 8.82
C LYS A 134 14.49 -22.71 7.80
N LEU A 135 14.10 -22.45 6.56
CA LEU A 135 15.04 -21.97 5.54
C LEU A 135 15.57 -20.58 5.92
N ILE A 136 16.88 -20.36 5.75
CA ILE A 136 17.47 -19.02 5.86
C ILE A 136 16.97 -18.17 4.70
N ALA A 137 16.50 -16.96 5.01
CA ALA A 137 16.07 -15.98 4.01
C ALA A 137 17.27 -15.24 3.41
N VAL A 138 17.18 -14.92 2.14
CA VAL A 138 18.22 -14.22 1.37
C VAL A 138 17.62 -13.07 0.58
N GLN A 139 18.47 -12.17 0.09
CA GLN A 139 18.08 -11.25 -0.96
C GLN A 139 17.43 -12.03 -2.13
N GLY A 140 16.27 -11.58 -2.57
CA GLY A 140 15.44 -12.26 -3.57
C GLY A 140 14.45 -13.30 -2.99
N SER A 141 14.54 -13.63 -1.69
CA SER A 141 13.54 -14.49 -1.04
C SER A 141 12.15 -13.85 -1.09
N SER A 142 11.13 -14.67 -1.36
CA SER A 142 9.74 -14.23 -1.48
C SER A 142 9.16 -13.78 -0.14
N VAL A 143 8.34 -12.74 -0.20
CA VAL A 143 7.55 -12.20 0.91
C VAL A 143 6.11 -12.05 0.43
N THR A 144 5.15 -12.49 1.24
CA THR A 144 3.74 -12.13 1.07
C THR A 144 3.47 -10.91 1.92
N THR A 145 3.05 -9.80 1.30
CA THR A 145 2.79 -8.54 1.98
C THR A 145 1.54 -8.60 2.85
N CYS A 146 1.35 -7.59 3.71
CA CYS A 146 0.17 -7.40 4.55
C CYS A 146 -1.14 -7.29 3.76
N LEU A 147 -1.07 -6.93 2.48
CA LEU A 147 -2.22 -6.89 1.58
C LEU A 147 -2.31 -8.12 0.66
N GLY A 148 -1.45 -9.12 0.86
CA GLY A 148 -1.48 -10.40 0.15
C GLY A 148 -0.73 -10.44 -1.18
N ASN A 149 -0.02 -9.37 -1.57
CA ASN A 149 0.78 -9.33 -2.80
C ASN A 149 2.13 -10.03 -2.60
N GLY A 150 2.70 -10.57 -3.67
CA GLY A 150 4.07 -11.08 -3.66
C GLY A 150 5.09 -9.96 -3.84
N THR A 151 6.15 -9.97 -3.04
CA THR A 151 7.36 -9.17 -3.25
C THR A 151 8.59 -10.01 -2.88
N THR A 152 9.79 -9.41 -2.93
CA THR A 152 11.04 -10.05 -2.53
C THR A 152 11.82 -9.19 -1.54
N ILE A 153 12.68 -9.83 -0.76
CA ILE A 153 13.67 -9.12 0.04
C ILE A 153 14.66 -8.42 -0.90
N SER A 154 14.84 -7.11 -0.74
CA SER A 154 15.69 -6.29 -1.63
C SER A 154 17.13 -6.17 -1.13
N GLU A 155 17.37 -6.42 0.15
CA GLU A 155 18.66 -6.22 0.83
C GLU A 155 19.19 -7.52 1.44
N GLY A 156 20.51 -7.64 1.52
CA GLY A 156 21.17 -8.76 2.18
C GLY A 156 22.65 -8.51 2.42
N ASN A 157 23.25 -9.29 3.30
CA ASN A 157 24.67 -9.24 3.63
C ASN A 157 25.45 -10.34 2.92
N SER A 158 26.53 -9.97 2.22
CA SER A 158 27.35 -10.86 1.40
C SER A 158 28.60 -11.42 2.10
N LEU A 159 28.78 -11.18 3.41
CA LEU A 159 29.92 -11.68 4.17
C LEU A 159 29.96 -13.22 4.19
N ILE A 160 28.78 -13.83 4.23
CA ILE A 160 28.63 -15.28 4.20
C ILE A 160 28.19 -15.68 2.80
N ASN A 161 29.00 -16.52 2.17
CA ASN A 161 28.66 -17.09 0.88
C ASN A 161 27.70 -18.26 1.10
N MET A 162 26.44 -18.09 0.69
CA MET A 162 25.44 -19.16 0.71
C MET A 162 25.33 -19.86 -0.62
#